data_AF-A0A967UL08-F1
#
_entry.id   AF-A0A967UL08-F1
#
_cell.length_a   1.000
_cell.length_b   1.000
_cell.length_c   1.000
_cell.angle_alpha   90.00
_cell.angle_beta   90.00
_cell.angle_gamma   90.00
#
_symmetry.space_group_name_H-M   'P 1'
#
loop_
_entity.id
_entity.type
_entity.pdbx_description
1 polymer ?
#
loop_
_entity_poly.entity_id
_entity_poly.type
_entity_poly.pdbx_seq_one_letter_code
_entity_poly.pdbx_strand_id
1 'polypeptide(L)' 'VTDHFLTIDEALKIHAGYYGYRTDDAWRRTLIERLGLGPHLAKSMNKLSGGLKRRFMVAKAMIHKPRLLILDEPT' A
#
# COMPACT_ATOMS: atom_id res chain seq x y z
N VAL A 1 -1.42 -11.97 -5.36
CA VAL A 1 -0.36 -12.65 -4.56
C VAL A 1 0.11 -11.70 -3.47
N THR A 2 -0.10 -12.08 -2.20
CA THR A 2 0.41 -11.35 -1.04
C THR A 2 1.75 -11.96 -0.67
N ASP A 3 2.84 -11.25 -0.98
CA ASP A 3 4.17 -11.72 -0.62
C ASP A 3 4.34 -11.65 0.91
N HIS A 4 4.85 -12.73 1.51
CA HIS A 4 4.99 -12.88 2.95
C HIS A 4 6.36 -12.43 3.46
N PHE A 5 7.31 -12.25 2.55
CA PHE A 5 8.68 -11.87 2.88
C PHE A 5 8.88 -10.36 2.86
N LEU A 6 8.09 -9.64 2.05
CA LEU A 6 8.19 -8.20 1.93
C LEU A 6 7.54 -7.47 3.11
N THR A 7 8.22 -6.43 3.57
CA THR A 7 7.61 -5.39 4.38
C THR A 7 6.58 -4.62 3.55
N ILE A 8 5.64 -3.96 4.22
CA ILE A 8 4.64 -3.18 3.49
C ILE A 8 5.23 -1.98 2.73
N ASP A 9 6.36 -1.41 3.18
CA ASP A 9 7.06 -0.36 2.44
C ASP A 9 7.66 -0.89 1.13
N GLU A 10 8.35 -2.04 1.19
CA GLU A 10 8.89 -2.70 0.00
C GLU A 10 7.77 -3.11 -0.96
N ALA A 11 6.68 -3.65 -0.44
CA ALA A 11 5.52 -4.02 -1.26
C ALA A 11 4.92 -2.82 -1.99
N LEU A 12 4.83 -1.64 -1.35
CA LEU A 12 4.35 -0.41 -2.01
C LEU A 12 5.31 0.08 -3.10
N LYS A 13 6.62 0.04 -2.83
CA LYS A 13 7.66 0.44 -3.80
C LYS A 13 7.66 -0.47 -5.03
N ILE A 14 7.61 -1.78 -4.82
CA ILE A 14 7.59 -2.78 -5.89
C ILE A 14 6.29 -2.67 -6.71
N HIS A 15 5.15 -2.49 -6.03
CA HIS A 15 3.87 -2.39 -6.72
C HIS A 15 3.78 -1.13 -7.61
N ALA A 16 4.44 -0.02 -7.24
CA ALA A 16 4.55 1.14 -8.13
C ALA A 16 5.36 0.80 -9.40
N GLY A 17 6.45 0.04 -9.25
CA GLY A 17 7.33 -0.35 -10.36
C GLY A 17 6.68 -1.29 -11.38
N TYR A 18 5.80 -2.20 -10.95
CA TYR A 18 5.09 -3.13 -11.85
C TYR A 18 4.23 -2.44 -12.92
N TYR A 19 3.75 -1.22 -12.66
CA TYR A 19 2.95 -0.45 -13.62
C TYR A 19 3.78 0.52 -14.48
N GLY A 20 5.11 0.43 -14.45
CA GLY A 20 6.01 1.31 -15.21
C GLY A 20 6.09 2.73 -14.67
N TYR A 21 5.56 3.00 -13.47
CA TYR A 21 5.67 4.31 -12.83
C TYR A 21 7.00 4.43 -12.09
N ARG A 22 7.73 5.53 -12.34
CA ARG A 22 8.79 5.97 -11.42
C ARG A 22 8.12 6.25 -10.08
N THR A 23 8.69 5.73 -9.00
CA THR A 23 8.14 5.87 -7.65
C THR A 23 7.94 7.35 -7.34
N ASP A 24 6.68 7.80 -7.26
CA ASP A 24 6.37 9.13 -6.77
C ASP A 24 6.45 9.09 -5.24
N ASP A 25 7.62 9.43 -4.72
CA ASP A 25 7.92 9.40 -3.29
C ASP A 25 7.00 10.34 -2.48
N ALA A 26 6.61 11.48 -3.06
CA ALA A 26 5.72 12.43 -2.40
C ALA A 26 4.29 11.85 -2.29
N TRP A 27 3.80 11.22 -3.34
CA TRP A 27 2.52 10.53 -3.32
C TRP A 27 2.51 9.32 -2.38
N ARG A 28 3.57 8.50 -2.42
CA ARG A 28 3.72 7.37 -1.49
C ARG A 28 3.67 7.86 -0.04
N ARG A 29 4.42 8.91 0.29
CA ARG A 29 4.41 9.49 1.65
C ARG A 29 3.02 9.98 2.04
N THR A 30 2.31 10.64 1.13
CA THR A 30 0.91 11.07 1.35
C THR A 30 -0.01 9.90 1.67
N LEU A 31 0.09 8.78 0.95
CA LEU A 31 -0.70 7.57 1.22
C LEU A 31 -0.35 6.95 2.57
N ILE A 32 0.94 6.86 2.89
CA ILE A 32 1.42 6.31 4.15
C ILE A 32 0.87 7.10 5.34
N GLU A 33 0.92 8.42 5.26
CA GLU A 33 0.42 9.34 6.30
C GLU A 33 -1.10 9.27 6.41
N ARG A 34 -1.84 9.44 5.30
CA ARG A 34 -3.31 9.48 5.30
C ARG A 34 -3.95 8.16 5.71
N LEU A 35 -3.29 7.03 5.48
CA LEU A 35 -3.79 5.70 5.82
C LEU A 35 -3.19 5.16 7.13
N GLY A 36 -2.41 5.97 7.85
CA GLY A 36 -1.85 5.61 9.16
C GLY A 36 -0.93 4.39 9.09
N LEU A 37 -0.14 4.24 8.03
CA LEU A 37 0.75 3.09 7.82
C LEU A 37 2.18 3.33 8.34
N GLY A 38 2.54 4.58 8.64
CA GLY A 38 3.90 4.98 9.03
C GLY A 38 4.56 4.10 10.11
N PRO A 39 3.92 3.89 11.28
CA PRO A 39 4.48 3.04 12.35
C PRO A 39 4.55 1.54 12.02
N HIS A 40 4.08 1.14 10.85
CA HIS A 40 3.94 -0.27 10.46
C HIS A 40 4.72 -0.60 9.19
N LEU A 41 5.48 0.34 8.63
CA LEU A 41 6.20 0.18 7.37
C LEU A 41 7.15 -1.01 7.33
N ALA A 42 7.82 -1.30 8.45
CA ALA A 42 8.73 -2.44 8.60
C ALA A 42 8.02 -3.78 8.90
N LYS A 43 6.69 -3.79 9.04
CA LYS A 43 5.94 -5.03 9.27
C LYS A 43 5.66 -5.70 7.93
N SER A 44 5.74 -7.03 7.93
CA SER A 44 5.20 -7.87 6.86
C SER A 44 3.67 -7.87 6.90
N MET A 45 3.03 -8.17 5.78
CA MET A 45 1.57 -8.08 5.64
C MET A 45 0.81 -8.98 6.63
N ASN A 46 1.35 -10.14 6.98
CA ASN A 46 0.77 -11.06 7.96
C ASN A 46 0.75 -10.52 9.40
N LYS A 47 1.64 -9.59 9.74
CA LYS A 47 1.75 -8.95 11.07
C LYS A 47 0.82 -7.73 11.23
N LEU A 48 0.05 -7.39 10.21
CA LEU A 48 -0.95 -6.32 10.26
C LEU A 48 -2.28 -6.82 10.82
N SER A 49 -2.97 -5.97 11.61
CA SER A 49 -4.37 -6.21 11.98
C SER A 49 -5.27 -6.19 10.74
N GLY A 50 -6.48 -6.74 10.84
CA GLY A 50 -7.45 -6.75 9.72
C GLY A 50 -7.69 -5.34 9.13
N GLY A 51 -7.92 -4.35 9.98
CA GLY A 51 -8.09 -2.96 9.55
C GLY A 51 -6.82 -2.37 8.90
N LEU A 52 -5.62 -2.71 9.40
CA LEU A 52 -4.36 -2.31 8.78
C LEU A 52 -4.15 -2.97 7.41
N LYS A 53 -4.52 -4.24 7.26
CA LYS A 53 -4.49 -4.93 5.96
C LYS A 53 -5.41 -4.23 4.96
N ARG A 54 -6.64 -3.87 5.35
CA ARG A 54 -7.57 -3.10 4.50
C ARG A 54 -6.97 -1.75 4.08
N ARG A 55 -6.44 -0.97 5.02
CA ARG A 55 -5.77 0.31 4.70
C ARG A 55 -4.56 0.15 3.79
N PHE A 56 -3.75 -0.88 4.01
CA PHE A 56 -2.64 -1.21 3.13
C PHE A 56 -3.11 -1.58 1.72
N MET A 57 -4.18 -2.36 1.58
CA MET A 57 -4.74 -2.72 0.26
C MET A 57 -5.22 -1.48 -0.51
N VAL A 58 -5.83 -0.51 0.19
CA VAL A 58 -6.19 0.78 -0.40
C VAL A 58 -4.94 1.54 -0.84
N ALA A 59 -3.89 1.62 -0.01
CA ALA A 59 -2.62 2.26 -0.38
C ALA A 59 -2.00 1.63 -1.63
N LYS A 60 -1.98 0.30 -1.68
CA LYS A 60 -1.46 -0.49 -2.80
C LYS A 60 -2.25 -0.25 -4.08
N ALA A 61 -3.58 -0.14 -3.99
CA ALA A 61 -4.42 0.18 -5.14
C ALA A 61 -4.25 1.63 -5.61
N MET A 62 -3.95 2.57 -4.71
CA MET A 62 -3.80 4.00 -5.02
C MET A 62 -2.38 4.39 -5.47
N ILE A 63 -1.37 3.54 -5.25
CA ILE A 63 0.05 3.91 -5.43
C ILE A 63 0.39 4.32 -6.87
N HIS A 64 -0.30 3.75 -7.86
CA HIS A 64 -0.13 4.05 -9.28
C HIS A 64 -1.08 5.14 -9.79
N LYS A 65 -1.71 5.90 -8.88
CA LYS A 65 -2.63 7.01 -9.16
C LYS A 65 -3.75 6.65 -10.17
N PRO A 66 -4.56 5.62 -9.89
CA PRO A 66 -5.65 5.25 -10.78
C PRO A 66 -6.67 6.40 -10.90
N ARG A 67 -7.30 6.52 -12.07
CA ARG A 67 -8.41 7.47 -12.30
C ARG A 67 -9.72 7.01 -11.66
N LEU A 68 -9.85 5.70 -11.42
CA LEU A 68 -11.02 5.06 -10.81
C LEU A 68 -10.55 3.93 -9.90
N LEU A 69 -11.01 3.94 -8.65
CA LEU A 69 -10.80 2.86 -7.69
C LEU A 69 -12.15 2.23 -7.37
N ILE A 70 -12.28 0.93 -7.58
CA ILE A 70 -13.47 0.16 -7.20
C ILE A 70 -13.11 -0.62 -5.93
N LEU A 71 -13.94 -0.47 -4.90
CA LEU A 71 -13.80 -1.17 -3.63
C LEU A 71 -15.06 -2.01 -3.44
N ASP A 72 -14.89 -3.33 -3.38
CA ASP A 72 -15.95 -4.23 -2.97
C ASP A 72 -15.84 -4.44 -1.45
N GLU A 73 -16.93 -4.16 -0.73
CA GLU A 73 -17.04 -4.21 0.74
C GLU A 73 -15.96 -3.45 1.55
N PRO A 74 -15.89 -2.10 1.49
CA PRO A 74 -14.95 -1.31 2.27
C PRO A 74 -15.50 -0.94 3.66
N THR A 75 -15.70 -1.92 4.54
CA THR A 75 -16.07 -1.66 5.96
C THR A 75 -14.91 -1.87 6.93
#